data_AF-A0A7Z9PTJ5-F1
#
_entry.id   AF-A0A7Z9PTJ5-F1
#
_cell.length_a   1.000
_cell.length_b   1.000
_cell.length_c   1.000
_cell.angle_alpha   90.00
_cell.angle_beta   90.00
_cell.angle_gamma   90.00
#
_symmetry.space_group_name_H-M   'P 1'
#
loop_
_entity.id
_entity.type
_entity.pdbx_description
1 polymer ?
#
loop_
_entity_poly.entity_id
_entity_poly.type
_entity_poly.pdbx_seq_one_letter_code
_entity_poly.pdbx_strand_id
1 'polypeptide(L)'
;MTIADATLSVNMSGDLKPGAVLHLDIETTAGPDPVAVRVWIGDQAATGTLKSKAMWNSMDYHAEVEVPSELRPDYSIWLEIKAADGERASGAIPING
;
A
#
# COMPACT_ATOMS: atom_id res chain seq x y z
N MET A 1 6.03 8.00 4.14
CA MET A 1 7.14 7.06 3.80
C MET A 1 7.75 7.47 2.47
N THR A 2 8.97 7.02 2.14
CA THR A 2 9.58 7.32 0.82
C THR A 2 9.91 6.04 0.08
N ILE A 3 9.50 5.94 -1.18
CA ILE A 3 9.74 4.79 -2.08
C ILE A 3 10.17 5.35 -3.44
N ALA A 4 11.33 4.94 -3.95
CA ALA A 4 11.92 5.45 -5.22
C ALA A 4 11.71 6.96 -5.41
N ASP A 5 12.21 7.74 -4.44
CA ASP A 5 12.14 9.20 -4.36
C ASP A 5 10.74 9.84 -4.24
N ALA A 6 9.66 9.07 -4.36
CA ALA A 6 8.30 9.53 -4.05
C ALA A 6 8.05 9.45 -2.54
N THR A 7 7.78 10.59 -1.93
CA THR A 7 7.36 10.67 -0.52
C THR A 7 5.85 10.62 -0.44
N LEU A 8 5.33 9.56 0.17
CA LEU A 8 3.91 9.26 0.28
C LEU A 8 3.40 9.53 1.71
N SER A 9 2.33 10.29 1.81
CA SER A 9 1.43 10.29 2.97
C SER A 9 0.42 9.17 2.79
N VAL A 10 0.19 8.37 3.82
CA VAL A 10 -0.71 7.21 3.78
C VAL A 10 -1.68 7.33 4.95
N ASN A 11 -2.94 7.60 4.65
CA ASN A 11 -4.02 7.62 5.63
C ASN A 11 -4.81 6.33 5.52
N MET A 12 -5.03 5.68 6.65
CA MET A 12 -5.72 4.39 6.73
C MET A 12 -7.02 4.57 7.49
N SER A 13 -8.10 3.98 6.99
CA SER A 13 -9.39 3.93 7.70
C SER A 13 -10.03 2.55 7.56
N GLY A 14 -10.81 2.18 8.58
CA GLY A 14 -11.38 0.84 8.73
C GLY A 14 -10.71 0.03 9.84
N ASP A 15 -11.16 -1.22 10.00
CA ASP A 15 -10.69 -2.13 11.04
C ASP A 15 -9.56 -3.02 10.51
N LEU A 16 -8.43 -3.05 11.20
CA LEU A 16 -7.37 -4.02 10.93
C LEU A 16 -7.67 -5.34 11.68
N LYS A 17 -8.71 -6.04 11.23
CA LYS A 17 -9.13 -7.36 11.74
C LYS A 17 -9.16 -8.37 10.62
N PRO A 18 -8.90 -9.66 10.90
CA PRO A 18 -8.93 -10.68 9.84
C PRO A 18 -10.23 -10.68 9.04
N GLY A 19 -10.12 -10.69 7.71
CA GLY A 19 -11.24 -10.66 6.76
C GLY A 19 -11.93 -9.30 6.60
N ALA A 20 -11.46 -8.24 7.27
CA ALA A 20 -11.96 -6.89 7.04
C ALA A 20 -11.38 -6.28 5.75
N VAL A 21 -11.93 -5.16 5.33
CA VAL A 21 -11.36 -4.31 4.26
C VAL A 21 -10.82 -3.03 4.90
N LEU A 22 -9.57 -2.72 4.58
CA LEU A 22 -8.92 -1.47 4.95
C LEU A 22 -8.92 -0.52 3.76
N HIS A 23 -9.29 0.73 3.98
CA HIS A 23 -9.23 1.79 2.99
C HIS A 23 -7.95 2.60 3.18
N LEU A 24 -7.26 2.90 2.09
CA LEU A 24 -6.06 3.72 2.08
C LEU A 24 -6.22 4.88 1.12
N ASP A 25 -5.98 6.09 1.64
CA ASP A 25 -5.80 7.30 0.84
C ASP A 25 -4.31 7.63 0.83
N ILE A 26 -3.73 7.68 -0.37
CA ILE A 26 -2.29 7.78 -0.59
C ILE A 26 -2.00 9.03 -1.42
N GLU A 27 -1.26 9.98 -0.84
CA GLU A 27 -0.91 11.26 -1.46
C GLU A 27 0.60 11.36 -1.64
N THR A 28 1.06 11.78 -2.82
CA THR A 28 2.46 12.15 -3.04
C THR A 28 2.68 13.57 -2.49
N THR A 29 3.45 13.70 -1.42
CA THR A 29 3.72 15.00 -0.79
C THR A 29 5.05 15.63 -1.21
N ALA A 30 5.96 14.83 -1.78
CA ALA A 30 7.19 15.28 -2.43
C ALA A 30 7.71 14.23 -3.41
N GLY A 31 8.50 14.66 -4.40
CA GLY A 31 9.06 13.76 -5.42
C GLY A 31 8.09 13.51 -6.58
N PRO A 32 8.40 12.55 -7.48
CA PRO A 32 7.58 12.25 -8.64
C PRO A 32 6.31 11.46 -8.28
N ASP A 33 5.22 11.72 -9.00
CA ASP A 33 4.01 10.91 -8.87
C ASP A 33 4.20 9.49 -9.46
N PRO A 34 3.81 8.43 -8.72
CA PRO A 34 3.80 7.08 -9.25
C PRO A 34 2.85 6.90 -10.44
N VAL A 35 3.25 6.13 -11.46
CA VAL A 35 2.31 5.78 -12.54
C VAL A 35 1.28 4.74 -12.11
N ALA A 36 1.55 4.01 -11.03
CA ALA A 36 0.61 3.10 -10.37
C ALA A 36 1.07 2.82 -8.94
N VAL A 37 0.10 2.59 -8.05
CA VAL A 37 0.34 2.10 -6.69
C VAL A 37 -0.42 0.79 -6.48
N ARG A 38 0.20 -0.19 -5.82
CA ARG A 38 -0.42 -1.43 -5.37
C ARG A 38 -0.22 -1.61 -3.87
N VAL A 39 -1.24 -2.15 -3.20
CA VAL A 39 -1.25 -2.37 -1.76
C VAL A 39 -1.59 -3.82 -1.45
N TRP A 40 -0.94 -4.39 -0.44
CA TRP A 40 -1.32 -5.70 0.12
C TRP A 40 -0.97 -5.78 1.60
N ILE A 41 -1.60 -6.71 2.31
CA ILE A 41 -1.29 -7.04 3.70
C ILE A 41 -0.70 -8.45 3.76
N GLY A 42 0.53 -8.57 4.24
CA GLY A 42 1.22 -9.87 4.28
C GLY A 42 2.73 -9.74 4.37
N ASP A 43 3.42 -10.76 3.87
CA ASP A 43 4.87 -10.73 3.65
C ASP A 43 5.23 -9.85 2.45
N GLN A 44 6.53 -9.54 2.28
CA GLN A 44 7.00 -8.72 1.16
C GLN A 44 6.71 -9.36 -0.21
N ALA A 45 6.67 -10.68 -0.28
CA ALA A 45 6.43 -11.41 -1.51
C ALA A 45 4.94 -11.42 -1.92
N ALA A 46 4.04 -10.93 -1.06
CA ALA A 46 2.59 -11.06 -1.19
C ALA A 46 2.13 -12.53 -1.30
N THR A 47 2.79 -13.44 -0.59
CA THR A 47 2.50 -14.87 -0.65
C THR A 47 1.07 -15.14 -0.18
N GLY A 48 0.21 -15.60 -1.10
CA GLY A 48 -1.18 -15.91 -0.79
C GLY A 48 -2.09 -14.68 -0.56
N THR A 49 -1.59 -13.47 -0.77
CA THR A 49 -2.39 -12.23 -0.67
C THR A 49 -2.65 -11.63 -2.04
N LEU A 50 -3.86 -11.09 -2.25
CA LEU A 50 -4.16 -10.30 -3.43
C LEU A 50 -3.60 -8.88 -3.30
N LYS A 51 -2.83 -8.45 -4.30
CA LYS A 51 -2.43 -7.04 -4.44
C LYS A 51 -3.59 -6.23 -4.99
N SER A 52 -4.08 -5.27 -4.22
CA SER A 52 -5.04 -4.28 -4.69
C SER A 52 -4.35 -3.16 -5.45
N LYS A 53 -4.91 -2.74 -6.59
CA LYS A 53 -4.39 -1.60 -7.34
C LYS A 53 -5.15 -0.36 -6.90
N ALA A 54 -4.42 0.67 -6.45
CA ALA A 54 -5.02 1.94 -6.09
C ALA A 54 -5.56 2.66 -7.33
N MET A 55 -6.72 3.29 -7.19
CA MET A 55 -7.38 4.09 -8.21
C MET A 55 -7.04 5.56 -7.99
N TRP A 56 -6.55 6.22 -9.03
CA TRP A 56 -6.29 7.66 -9.03
C TRP A 56 -7.59 8.44 -9.25
N ASN A 57 -7.87 9.43 -8.42
CA ASN A 57 -9.10 10.25 -8.51
C ASN A 57 -8.84 11.74 -8.85
N SER A 58 -7.70 12.06 -9.49
CA SER A 58 -7.20 13.42 -9.79
C SER A 58 -6.55 14.18 -8.62
N MET A 59 -6.67 13.69 -7.39
CA MET A 59 -6.06 14.28 -6.20
C MET A 59 -5.14 13.31 -5.47
N ASP A 60 -5.63 12.10 -5.21
CA ASP A 60 -4.91 11.05 -4.51
C ASP A 60 -5.20 9.66 -5.11
N TYR A 61 -4.50 8.66 -4.57
CA TYR A 61 -4.77 7.25 -4.87
C TYR A 61 -5.59 6.64 -3.75
N HIS A 62 -6.75 6.07 -4.10
CA HIS A 62 -7.58 5.31 -3.19
C HIS A 62 -7.41 3.80 -3.40
N ALA A 63 -7.13 3.04 -2.34
CA ALA A 63 -7.04 1.59 -2.40
C ALA A 63 -7.92 0.93 -1.32
N GLU A 64 -8.55 -0.18 -1.70
CA GLU A 64 -9.20 -1.10 -0.79
C GLU A 64 -8.37 -2.38 -0.71
N VAL A 65 -7.92 -2.76 0.49
CA VAL A 65 -7.12 -3.98 0.69
C VAL A 65 -7.80 -4.91 1.69
N GLU A 66 -7.93 -6.18 1.32
CA GLU A 66 -8.46 -7.20 2.22
C GLU A 66 -7.40 -7.58 3.26
N VAL A 67 -7.81 -7.60 4.52
CA VAL A 67 -7.01 -8.10 5.63
C VAL A 67 -7.06 -9.63 5.59
N PRO A 68 -5.90 -10.33 5.54
CA PRO A 68 -5.86 -11.78 5.52
C PRO A 68 -6.68 -12.42 6.65
N SER A 69 -7.24 -13.60 6.40
CA SER A 69 -7.98 -14.39 7.40
C SER A 69 -7.14 -14.77 8.64
N GLU A 70 -5.81 -14.70 8.52
CA GLU A 70 -4.87 -14.80 9.62
C GLU A 70 -3.87 -13.64 9.53
N LEU A 71 -3.83 -12.80 10.56
CA LEU A 71 -2.85 -11.71 10.69
C LEU A 71 -1.64 -12.21 11.48
N ARG A 72 -0.57 -12.55 10.75
CA ARG A 72 0.68 -12.99 11.40
C ARG A 72 1.47 -11.80 11.96
N PRO A 73 2.27 -11.99 13.02
CA PRO A 73 3.03 -10.91 13.64
C PRO A 73 4.04 -10.22 12.71
N ASP A 74 4.54 -10.94 11.70
CA ASP A 74 5.52 -10.47 10.71
C ASP A 74 4.88 -9.76 9.51
N TYR A 75 3.55 -9.65 9.46
CA TYR A 75 2.86 -8.97 8.38
C TYR A 75 3.00 -7.46 8.45
N SER A 76 2.99 -6.85 7.28
CA SER A 76 2.97 -5.41 7.10
C SER A 76 1.93 -5.03 6.05
N ILE A 77 1.55 -3.76 6.06
CA ILE A 77 0.87 -3.13 4.93
C ILE A 77 1.96 -2.69 3.97
N TRP A 78 1.99 -3.26 2.79
CA TRP A 78 2.98 -2.96 1.76
C TRP A 78 2.40 -2.04 0.70
N LEU A 79 3.22 -1.11 0.24
CA LEU A 79 2.96 -0.28 -0.93
C LEU A 79 4.04 -0.56 -1.96
N GLU A 80 3.65 -0.96 -3.16
CA GLU A 80 4.52 -1.02 -4.34
C GLU A 80 4.14 0.11 -5.28
N ILE A 81 5.11 0.93 -5.63
CA ILE A 81 4.94 1.95 -6.67
C ILE A 81 5.59 1.49 -7.96
N LYS A 82 5.02 1.91 -9.08
CA LYS A 82 5.68 1.89 -10.38
C LYS A 82 6.09 3.33 -10.72
N ALA A 83 7.37 3.55 -10.99
CA ALA A 83 7.89 4.83 -11.44
C ALA A 83 7.66 5.05 -12.95
N ALA A 84 7.92 6.26 -13.43
CA ALA A 84 7.70 6.66 -14.82
C ALA A 84 8.57 5.88 -15.84
N ASP A 85 9.78 5.51 -15.43
CA ASP A 85 10.69 4.63 -16.19
C ASP A 85 10.24 3.17 -16.22
N GLY A 86 9.24 2.82 -15.41
CA GLY A 86 8.67 1.49 -15.30
C GLY A 86 9.27 0.62 -14.21
N GLU A 87 10.28 1.10 -13.49
CA GLU A 87 10.83 0.41 -12.32
C GLU A 87 9.80 0.31 -11.20
N ARG A 88 9.97 -0.70 -10.35
CA ARG A 88 9.10 -0.94 -9.20
C ARG A 88 9.93 -0.98 -7.94
N ALA A 89 9.42 -0.33 -6.91
CA ALA A 89 9.98 -0.36 -5.58
C ALA A 89 8.84 -0.48 -4.56
N SER A 90 9.14 -1.06 -3.40
CA SER A 90 8.15 -1.30 -2.35
C SER A 90 8.64 -0.81 -0.99
N GLY A 91 7.71 -0.27 -0.20
CA GLY A 91 7.90 0.08 1.21
C GLY A 91 6.80 -0.53 2.07
N ALA A 92 7.02 -0.59 3.38
CA ALA A 92 6.12 -1.23 4.33
C ALA A 92 5.77 -0.31 5.50
N ILE A 93 4.54 -0.45 5.99
CA ILE A 93 4.07 0.03 7.29
C ILE A 93 3.90 -1.22 8.17
N PRO A 94 4.69 -1.38 9.24
CA PRO A 94 4.50 -2.48 10.20
C PRO A 94 3.10 -2.39 10.84
N ILE A 95 2.43 -3.52 10.96
CA ILE A 95 1.10 -3.60 11.61
C ILE A 95 1.21 -3.52 13.13
N ASN A 96 2.32 -3.99 13.69
CA ASN A 96 2.62 -3.95 15.13
C ASN A 96 3.71 -2.90 15.38
N GLY A 97 3.31 -1.65 15.63
CA GLY A 97 4.18 -0.53 15.97
C GLY A 97 3.83 0.06 17.31
#